data_AF-A0AAD5RD11-F1
#
_entry.id   AF-A0AAD5RD11-F1
#
_cell.length_a   1.000
_cell.length_b   1.000
_cell.length_c   1.000
_cell.angle_alpha   90.00
_cell.angle_beta   90.00
_cell.angle_gamma   90.00
#
_symmetry.space_group_name_H-M   'P 1'
#
loop_
_entity.id
_entity.type
_entity.pdbx_description
1 polymer ?
#
loop_
_entity_poly.entity_id
_entity_poly.type
_entity_poly.pdbx_seq_one_letter_code
_entity_poly.pdbx_strand_id
1 'polypeptide(L)'
;MTVNQHDYVTNKGERFDMKRPKDSEILKGDGSFTDMTVNQHDYVTNKGERFDMKRPKDSEILKGDGSFTDTTVNQHDYVVNKGERYDVKRPKDSEILKGDGSFTDMTVNQHDYVSNKGERFDMKRPKDSEILKGDGSFTDMTVNQHDYVTTKVSV
;
A
#
# COMPACT_ATOMS: atom_id res chain seq x y z
N MET A 1 -169.83 62.05 41.28
CA MET A 1 -168.58 61.28 41.13
C MET A 1 -167.59 62.15 40.39
N THR A 2 -166.43 62.42 40.97
CA THR A 2 -165.49 63.45 40.49
C THR A 2 -164.51 62.88 39.47
N VAL A 3 -164.20 63.70 38.46
CA VAL A 3 -163.38 63.40 37.26
C VAL A 3 -161.97 62.88 37.57
N ASN A 4 -161.52 63.04 38.81
CA ASN A 4 -160.12 62.83 39.23
C ASN A 4 -159.65 61.36 39.27
N GLN A 5 -160.56 60.37 39.13
CA GLN A 5 -160.18 58.95 39.14
C GLN A 5 -159.98 58.35 37.75
N HIS A 6 -160.40 59.02 36.68
CA HIS A 6 -160.24 58.47 35.32
C HIS A 6 -158.87 58.76 34.68
N ASP A 7 -158.11 59.72 35.22
CA ASP A 7 -156.90 60.23 34.56
C ASP A 7 -155.60 59.52 35.00
N TYR A 8 -155.65 58.64 36.01
CA TYR A 8 -154.46 57.96 36.54
C TYR A 8 -154.52 56.43 36.34
N VAL A 9 -154.30 56.00 35.11
CA VAL A 9 -154.00 54.60 34.79
C VAL A 9 -152.48 54.44 34.66
N THR A 10 -151.89 53.56 35.48
CA THR A 10 -150.45 53.28 35.46
C THR A 10 -150.09 52.38 34.28
N ASN A 11 -149.81 52.97 33.13
CA ASN A 11 -149.30 52.23 31.97
C ASN A 11 -147.80 51.97 32.15
N LYS A 12 -147.41 50.69 32.34
CA LYS A 12 -145.99 50.29 32.29
C LYS A 12 -145.53 50.31 30.84
N GLY A 13 -144.64 51.24 30.48
CA GLY A 13 -144.08 51.33 29.13
C GLY A 13 -143.24 50.10 28.76
N GLU A 14 -143.39 49.62 27.53
CA GLU A 14 -142.56 48.55 26.97
C GLU A 14 -141.11 49.01 26.81
N ARG A 15 -140.15 48.11 27.06
CA ARG A 15 -138.73 48.41 26.88
C ARG A 15 -138.37 48.21 25.40
N PHE A 16 -137.69 49.20 24.82
CA PHE A 16 -137.17 49.11 23.45
C PHE A 16 -136.10 48.02 23.31
N ASP A 17 -136.12 47.33 22.15
CA ASP A 17 -135.14 46.30 21.79
C ASP A 17 -133.71 46.85 21.73
N MET A 18 -132.78 46.16 22.37
CA MET A 18 -131.38 46.58 22.44
C MET A 18 -130.63 46.16 21.17
N LYS A 19 -130.30 47.12 20.30
CA LYS A 19 -129.42 46.89 19.14
C LYS A 19 -127.96 46.88 19.57
N ARG A 20 -127.29 45.74 19.44
CA ARG A 20 -125.86 45.60 19.69
C ARG A 20 -125.08 45.87 18.39
N PRO A 21 -124.04 46.72 18.39
CA PRO A 21 -123.25 46.98 17.20
C PRO A 21 -122.48 45.73 16.77
N LYS A 22 -122.25 45.58 15.46
CA LYS A 22 -121.44 44.48 14.91
C LYS A 22 -119.95 44.79 15.09
N ASP A 23 -119.17 43.75 15.35
CA ASP A 23 -117.72 43.85 15.49
C ASP A 23 -117.06 44.32 14.19
N SER A 24 -116.01 45.12 14.33
CA SER A 24 -115.29 45.72 13.20
C SER A 24 -114.12 44.85 12.77
N GLU A 25 -113.95 44.71 11.46
CA GLU A 25 -112.92 43.88 10.81
C GLU A 25 -111.58 44.61 10.62
N ILE A 26 -111.37 45.75 11.29
CA ILE A 26 -110.17 46.61 11.14
C ILE A 26 -108.86 45.88 11.42
N LEU A 27 -108.87 44.79 12.19
CA LEU A 27 -107.67 44.05 12.59
C LEU A 27 -107.44 42.77 11.78
N LYS A 28 -108.15 42.54 10.68
CA LYS A 28 -107.82 41.48 9.73
C LYS A 28 -106.57 41.93 8.95
N GLY A 29 -105.41 41.49 9.46
CA GLY A 29 -104.09 41.86 8.95
C GLY A 29 -103.79 41.16 7.62
N ASP A 30 -104.43 41.63 6.55
CA ASP A 30 -104.37 41.01 5.21
C ASP A 30 -103.09 41.42 4.43
N GLY A 31 -102.18 42.15 5.07
CA GLY A 31 -100.98 42.70 4.43
C GLY A 31 -99.84 41.69 4.38
N SER A 32 -99.39 41.34 3.17
CA SER A 32 -98.11 40.65 2.97
C SER A 32 -96.96 41.62 3.25
N PHE A 33 -96.09 41.29 4.21
CA PHE A 33 -94.85 42.03 4.44
C PHE A 33 -93.65 41.27 3.87
N THR A 34 -92.78 41.99 3.16
CA THR A 34 -91.52 41.42 2.65
C THR A 34 -90.49 41.42 3.77
N ASP A 35 -90.12 40.23 4.26
CA ASP A 35 -89.16 40.05 5.37
C ASP A 35 -87.69 40.14 4.95
N MET A 36 -87.40 40.73 3.78
CA MET A 36 -86.02 40.89 3.30
C MET A 36 -85.55 42.33 3.53
N THR A 37 -84.49 42.47 4.32
CA THR A 37 -83.86 43.77 4.59
C THR A 37 -82.86 44.13 3.49
N VAL A 38 -82.60 45.42 3.29
CA VAL A 38 -81.59 45.93 2.33
C VAL A 38 -80.22 45.28 2.56
N ASN A 39 -79.84 45.08 3.82
CA ASN A 39 -78.58 44.42 4.19
C ASN A 39 -78.51 42.96 3.68
N GLN A 40 -79.61 42.22 3.76
CA GLN A 40 -79.68 40.85 3.26
C GLN A 40 -79.59 40.78 1.73
N HIS A 41 -80.11 41.79 1.03
CA HIS A 41 -80.00 41.89 -0.42
C HIS A 41 -78.59 42.30 -0.87
N ASP A 42 -77.98 43.26 -0.16
CA ASP A 42 -76.73 43.88 -0.61
C ASP A 42 -75.47 43.10 -0.19
N TYR A 43 -75.54 42.33 0.91
CA TYR A 43 -74.40 41.57 1.45
C TYR A 43 -74.58 40.07 1.26
N VAL A 44 -74.75 39.64 0.01
CA VAL A 44 -74.73 38.23 -0.36
C VAL A 44 -73.29 37.75 -0.51
N THR A 45 -72.95 36.60 0.09
CA THR A 45 -71.59 36.03 0.03
C THR A 45 -71.31 35.45 -1.35
N ASN A 46 -70.74 36.26 -2.24
CA ASN A 46 -70.23 35.79 -3.52
C ASN A 46 -68.78 35.33 -3.36
N LYS A 47 -68.47 34.09 -3.72
CA LYS A 47 -67.08 33.61 -3.79
C LYS A 47 -66.42 34.27 -5.00
N GLY A 48 -65.46 35.16 -4.75
CA GLY A 48 -64.69 35.80 -5.82
C GLY A 48 -63.94 34.77 -6.69
N GLU A 49 -63.84 35.05 -7.99
CA GLU A 49 -63.05 34.24 -8.91
C GLU A 49 -61.57 34.26 -8.51
N ARG A 50 -60.90 33.11 -8.64
CA ARG A 50 -59.46 33.04 -8.45
C ARG A 50 -58.77 33.53 -9.71
N PHE A 51 -57.92 34.55 -9.58
CA PHE A 51 -57.02 34.95 -10.66
C PHE A 51 -56.14 33.77 -11.11
N ASP A 52 -55.88 33.67 -12.41
CA ASP A 52 -55.01 32.65 -12.98
C ASP A 52 -53.62 32.70 -12.33
N MET A 53 -53.19 31.55 -11.82
CA MET A 53 -51.92 31.44 -11.11
C MET A 53 -50.76 31.42 -12.11
N LYS A 54 -49.99 32.52 -12.18
CA LYS A 54 -48.73 32.56 -12.94
C LYS A 54 -47.63 31.88 -12.14
N ARG A 55 -47.21 30.69 -12.57
CA ARG A 55 -46.02 30.02 -12.02
C ARG A 55 -44.75 30.74 -12.52
N PRO A 56 -43.85 31.20 -11.63
CA PRO A 56 -42.57 31.75 -12.06
C PRO A 56 -41.75 30.67 -12.78
N LYS A 57 -41.02 31.07 -13.83
CA LYS A 57 -40.10 30.18 -14.54
C LYS A 57 -38.87 29.92 -13.68
N ASP A 58 -38.37 28.69 -13.73
CA ASP A 58 -37.12 28.32 -13.05
C ASP A 58 -35.96 29.17 -13.60
N SER A 59 -35.09 29.64 -12.70
CA SER A 59 -33.93 30.46 -13.09
C SER A 59 -32.78 29.57 -13.54
N GLU A 60 -32.13 29.94 -14.63
CA GLU A 60 -30.96 29.23 -15.17
C GLU A 60 -29.65 29.57 -14.45
N ILE A 61 -29.72 30.19 -13.27
CA ILE A 61 -28.56 30.66 -12.48
C ILE A 61 -27.60 29.52 -12.13
N LEU A 62 -28.11 28.28 -12.02
CA LEU A 62 -27.32 27.10 -11.67
C LEU A 62 -26.90 26.25 -12.88
N LYS A 63 -27.15 26.70 -14.12
CA LYS A 63 -26.53 26.08 -15.29
C LYS A 63 -25.07 26.53 -15.38
N GLY A 64 -24.25 25.96 -14.50
CA GLY A 64 -22.80 26.16 -14.52
C GLY A 64 -22.22 25.57 -15.80
N ASP A 65 -21.76 26.43 -16.70
CA ASP A 65 -20.88 26.14 -17.83
C ASP A 65 -19.40 26.18 -17.42
N GLY A 66 -19.13 26.36 -16.13
CA GLY A 66 -17.79 26.45 -15.56
C GLY A 66 -17.00 25.15 -15.71
N SER A 67 -16.09 25.13 -16.68
CA SER A 67 -15.02 24.14 -16.76
C SER A 67 -14.01 24.38 -15.64
N PHE A 68 -13.86 23.41 -14.73
CA PHE A 68 -12.78 23.44 -13.75
C PHE A 68 -11.51 22.83 -14.36
N THR A 69 -10.43 23.60 -14.41
CA THR A 69 -9.11 23.07 -14.78
C THR A 69 -8.45 22.44 -13.57
N ASP A 70 -8.43 21.10 -13.52
CA ASP A 70 -7.83 20.31 -12.43
C ASP A 70 -6.33 20.08 -12.63
N THR A 71 -5.60 21.14 -13.01
CA THR A 71 -4.16 21.05 -13.25
C THR A 71 -3.42 22.05 -12.37
N THR A 72 -2.45 21.55 -11.61
CA THR A 72 -1.60 22.35 -10.73
C THR A 72 -0.25 22.64 -11.39
N VAL A 73 0.40 23.72 -10.97
CA VAL A 73 1.76 24.09 -11.43
C VAL A 73 2.74 22.94 -11.21
N ASN A 74 2.62 22.21 -10.10
CA ASN A 74 3.49 21.07 -9.80
C ASN A 74 3.31 19.92 -10.81
N GLN A 75 2.06 19.60 -11.19
CA GLN A 75 1.79 18.59 -12.21
C GLN A 75 2.35 18.94 -13.59
N HIS A 76 2.40 20.24 -13.92
CA HIS A 76 2.99 20.71 -15.17
C HIS A 76 4.53 20.71 -15.12
N ASP A 77 5.10 21.15 -14.00
CA ASP A 77 6.54 21.42 -13.90
C ASP A 77 7.39 20.19 -13.52
N TYR A 78 6.80 19.20 -12.85
CA TYR A 78 7.50 18.00 -12.38
C TYR A 78 7.06 16.74 -13.14
N VAL A 79 7.15 16.78 -14.46
CA VAL A 79 6.97 15.59 -15.29
C VAL A 79 8.25 14.75 -15.29
N VAL A 80 8.12 13.45 -14.98
CA VAL A 80 9.24 12.51 -14.98
C VAL A 80 9.71 12.29 -16.41
N ASN A 81 10.72 13.05 -16.83
CA ASN A 81 11.41 12.84 -18.10
C ASN A 81 12.53 11.81 -17.88
N LYS A 82 12.50 10.69 -18.61
CA LYS A 82 13.64 9.78 -18.66
C LYS A 82 14.81 10.52 -19.31
N GLY A 83 15.80 10.90 -18.50
CA GLY A 83 17.04 11.49 -19.01
C GLY A 83 17.77 10.53 -19.95
N GLU A 84 18.41 11.09 -20.97
CA GLU A 84 19.26 10.32 -21.88
C GLU A 84 20.46 9.75 -21.12
N ARG A 85 20.79 8.48 -21.39
CA ARG A 85 21.99 7.85 -20.84
C ARG A 85 23.16 8.20 -21.74
N TYR A 86 24.19 8.83 -21.17
CA TYR A 86 25.46 9.04 -21.87
C TYR A 86 26.08 7.71 -22.31
N ASP A 87 26.69 7.70 -23.49
CA ASP A 87 27.43 6.56 -24.00
C ASP A 87 28.58 6.19 -23.05
N VAL A 88 28.56 4.95 -22.56
CA VAL A 88 29.61 4.43 -21.67
C VAL A 88 30.86 4.16 -22.49
N LYS A 89 31.86 5.05 -22.42
CA LYS A 89 33.21 4.79 -22.91
C LYS A 89 33.95 3.89 -21.92
N ARG A 90 34.03 2.59 -22.21
CA ARG A 90 34.91 1.67 -21.47
C ARG A 90 36.34 1.79 -22.00
N PRO A 91 37.36 1.92 -21.13
CA PRO A 91 38.75 1.78 -21.54
C PRO A 91 38.95 0.39 -22.14
N LYS A 92 39.82 0.29 -23.17
CA LYS A 92 40.27 -1.00 -23.67
C LYS A 92 41.21 -1.63 -22.64
N ASP A 93 41.06 -2.92 -22.39
CA ASP A 93 41.95 -3.68 -21.53
C ASP A 93 43.39 -3.59 -22.05
N SER A 94 44.35 -3.37 -21.15
CA SER A 94 45.76 -3.28 -21.54
C SER A 94 46.36 -4.67 -21.68
N GLU A 95 47.13 -4.90 -22.75
CA GLU A 95 47.85 -6.15 -23.01
C GLU A 95 49.09 -6.35 -22.13
N ILE A 96 49.29 -5.51 -21.09
CA ILE A 96 50.49 -5.52 -20.22
C ILE A 96 50.76 -6.90 -19.61
N LEU A 97 49.69 -7.65 -19.31
CA LEU A 97 49.79 -8.98 -18.69
C LEU A 97 49.70 -10.14 -19.70
N LYS A 98 49.61 -9.87 -21.01
CA LYS A 98 49.56 -10.91 -22.05
C LYS A 98 50.93 -11.26 -22.63
N GLY A 99 52.00 -10.70 -22.07
CA GLY A 99 53.37 -11.06 -22.44
C GLY A 99 53.75 -12.44 -21.93
N ASP A 100 54.21 -13.28 -22.85
CA ASP A 100 54.92 -14.55 -22.72
C ASP A 100 56.32 -14.41 -22.08
N GLY A 101 56.53 -13.37 -21.29
CA GLY A 101 57.81 -13.08 -20.65
C GLY A 101 58.21 -14.20 -19.71
N SER A 102 59.19 -15.01 -20.09
CA SER A 102 59.81 -15.97 -19.17
C SER A 102 60.61 -15.19 -18.14
N PHE A 103 60.22 -15.28 -16.87
CA PHE A 103 61.06 -14.82 -15.78
C PHE A 103 62.17 -15.85 -15.56
N THR A 104 63.42 -15.40 -15.54
CA THR A 104 64.56 -16.26 -15.18
C THR A 104 64.46 -16.62 -13.70
N ASP A 105 64.11 -17.87 -13.40
CA ASP A 105 63.88 -18.40 -12.04
C ASP A 105 65.17 -18.84 -11.32
N MET A 106 66.34 -18.59 -11.91
CA MET A 106 67.62 -18.97 -11.32
C MET A 106 68.15 -17.85 -10.43
N THR A 107 68.27 -18.15 -9.13
CA THR A 107 68.87 -17.23 -8.16
C THR A 107 70.40 -17.34 -8.16
N VAL A 108 71.08 -16.27 -7.70
CA VAL A 108 72.56 -16.25 -7.56
C VAL A 108 73.05 -17.42 -6.70
N ASN A 109 72.33 -17.75 -5.62
CA ASN A 109 72.69 -18.87 -4.75
C ASN A 109 72.63 -20.22 -5.50
N GLN A 110 71.60 -20.44 -6.31
CA GLN A 110 71.47 -21.66 -7.12
C GLN A 110 72.59 -21.78 -8.16
N HIS A 111 73.06 -20.66 -8.72
CA HIS A 111 74.17 -20.64 -9.65
C HIS A 111 75.52 -20.88 -8.94
N ASP A 112 75.73 -20.28 -7.77
CA ASP A 112 77.04 -20.24 -7.12
C ASP A 112 77.35 -21.46 -6.25
N TYR A 113 76.32 -22.13 -5.69
CA TYR A 113 76.49 -23.27 -4.79
C TYR A 113 76.06 -24.60 -5.43
N VAL A 114 76.67 -24.93 -6.56
CA VAL A 114 76.48 -26.23 -7.22
C VAL A 114 77.44 -27.27 -6.60
N SER A 115 76.90 -28.43 -6.22
CA SER A 115 77.69 -29.52 -5.63
C SER A 115 78.64 -30.14 -6.67
N ASN A 116 79.91 -29.74 -6.65
CA ASN A 116 80.97 -30.36 -7.44
C ASN A 116 81.69 -31.42 -6.61
N LYS A 117 81.82 -32.64 -7.14
CA LYS A 117 82.62 -33.71 -6.49
C LYS A 117 84.11 -33.42 -6.71
N GLY A 118 84.85 -33.17 -5.63
CA GLY A 118 86.31 -33.01 -5.68
C GLY A 118 87.03 -34.31 -6.04
N GLU A 119 88.16 -34.20 -6.72
CA GLU A 119 89.02 -35.34 -7.06
C GLU A 119 89.67 -35.94 -5.82
N ARG A 120 89.86 -37.27 -5.81
CA ARG A 120 90.54 -37.98 -4.72
C ARG A 120 92.05 -37.98 -4.98
N PHE A 121 92.83 -37.65 -3.96
CA PHE A 121 94.30 -37.77 -4.02
C PHE A 121 94.74 -39.23 -4.19
N ASP A 122 95.82 -39.45 -4.94
CA ASP A 122 96.42 -40.76 -5.14
C ASP A 122 96.96 -41.35 -3.84
N MET A 123 96.63 -42.62 -3.59
CA MET A 123 97.06 -43.31 -2.38
C MET A 123 98.46 -43.93 -2.56
N LYS A 124 99.45 -43.44 -1.82
CA LYS A 124 100.79 -44.05 -1.77
C LYS A 124 100.82 -45.20 -0.77
N ARG A 125 101.03 -46.44 -1.26
CA ARG A 125 101.26 -47.61 -0.40
C ARG A 125 102.76 -47.81 -0.13
N PRO A 126 103.19 -48.08 1.11
CA PRO A 126 104.57 -48.46 1.41
C PRO A 126 104.90 -49.82 0.78
N LYS A 127 106.18 -50.05 0.45
CA LYS A 127 106.68 -51.35 -0.02
C LYS A 127 106.93 -52.27 1.16
N ASP A 128 106.67 -53.56 0.99
CA ASP A 128 106.92 -54.59 2.01
C ASP A 128 108.42 -54.72 2.30
N SER A 129 108.76 -55.06 3.56
CA SER A 129 110.13 -55.25 4.01
C SER A 129 110.51 -56.73 3.98
N GLU A 130 111.74 -57.02 3.55
CA GLU A 130 112.26 -58.38 3.32
C GLU A 130 112.71 -59.11 4.60
N ILE A 131 112.36 -58.59 5.77
CA ILE A 131 112.82 -59.07 7.09
C ILE A 131 112.47 -60.55 7.34
N LEU A 132 111.40 -61.06 6.73
CA LEU A 132 110.90 -62.42 6.95
C LEU A 132 111.30 -63.43 5.87
N LYS A 133 112.23 -63.10 4.96
CA LYS A 133 112.78 -64.09 4.04
C LYS A 133 113.72 -65.04 4.79
N GLY A 134 113.15 -66.06 5.42
CA GLY A 134 113.90 -67.12 6.09
C GLY A 134 114.71 -67.94 5.09
N ASP A 135 116.00 -67.65 4.99
CA ASP A 135 117.00 -68.37 4.19
C ASP A 135 117.75 -69.44 5.00
N GLY A 136 117.35 -69.64 6.26
CA GLY A 136 117.93 -70.64 7.15
C GLY A 136 117.63 -72.06 6.70
N SER A 137 118.67 -72.80 6.31
CA SER A 137 118.59 -74.25 6.13
C SER A 137 118.58 -74.97 7.49
N PHE A 138 117.58 -75.81 7.74
CA PHE A 138 117.52 -76.64 8.94
C PHE A 138 118.31 -77.94 8.70
N THR A 139 119.33 -78.20 9.52
CA THR A 139 120.07 -79.48 9.49
C THR A 139 119.53 -80.40 10.58
N ASP A 140 118.93 -81.52 10.17
CA ASP A 140 118.20 -82.46 11.05
C ASP A 140 119.01 -83.73 11.37
N MET A 141 120.29 -83.57 11.69
CA MET A 141 121.12 -84.72 12.08
C MET A 141 121.20 -84.81 13.61
N THR A 142 120.71 -85.92 14.15
CA THR A 142 120.73 -86.17 15.60
C THR A 142 122.04 -86.83 16.03
N VAL A 143 122.45 -86.65 17.28
CA VAL A 143 123.69 -87.21 17.83
C VAL A 143 123.76 -88.73 17.66
N ASN A 144 122.65 -89.45 17.87
CA ASN A 144 122.59 -90.90 17.66
C ASN A 144 122.88 -91.32 16.21
N GLN A 145 122.44 -90.52 15.22
CA GLN A 145 122.72 -90.79 13.80
C GLN A 145 124.20 -90.56 13.47
N HIS A 146 124.87 -89.64 14.18
CA HIS A 146 126.29 -89.40 14.04
C HIS A 146 127.13 -90.50 14.73
N ASP A 147 126.71 -90.95 15.92
CA ASP A 147 127.56 -91.75 16.80
C ASP A 147 127.46 -93.27 16.60
N TYR A 148 126.34 -93.78 16.07
CA TYR A 148 126.14 -95.23 15.85
C TYR A 148 126.06 -95.57 14.36
N VAL A 149 127.24 -95.71 13.75
CA VAL A 149 127.36 -96.17 12.36
C VAL A 149 127.73 -97.65 12.32
N THR A 150 127.04 -98.41 11.47
CA THR A 150 127.27 -99.85 11.35
C THR A 150 128.57 -100.11 10.59
N THR A 151 129.65 -100.41 11.28
CA THR A 151 130.91 -100.84 10.65
C THR A 151 130.88 -102.35 10.44
N LYS A 152 130.96 -102.82 9.19
CA LYS A 152 131.11 -104.26 8.89
C LYS A 152 132.52 -104.71 9.30
N VAL A 153 132.64 -105.62 10.26
CA VAL A 153 133.90 -106.30 10.58
C VAL A 153 134.06 -107.49 9.62
N SER A 154 135.19 -107.57 8.94
CA SER A 154 135.54 -108.72 8.07
C SER A 154 136.33 -109.74 8.89
N VAL A 155 135.95 -111.02 8.82
CA VAL A 155 136.64 -112.18 9.44
C VAL A 155 137.75 -112.68 8.54
#